data_AF-A0A4R9A0S7-F1
#
_entry.id   AF-A0A4R9A0S7-F1
#
_cell.length_a   1.000
_cell.length_b   1.000
_cell.length_c   1.000
_cell.angle_alpha   90.00
_cell.angle_beta   90.00
_cell.angle_gamma   90.00
#
_symmetry.space_group_name_H-M   'P 1'
#
loop_
_entity.id
_entity.type
_entity.pdbx_description
1 polymer ?
#
loop_
_entity_poly.entity_id
_entity_poly.type
_entity_poly.pdbx_seq_one_letter_code
_entity_poly.pdbx_strand_id
1 'polypeptide(L)'
;MPSPDSARPASDSDNPAQHSADAASAAAPADVPASTTPAETPPSTRRRTIVGLVVLGLLILVVGSTAWVGIRGLQARDALEAAVPLASTIQDEILAGDGEQAAQTAADLAAFAAIARSRTSDPIWRGYEFLPFLGPNLTAVRELATVVDDVAQNVVTPLAGLAGTFDLNAFKPVDGSIALQPLLDAQPSVDQANTALARAVEDVTAIDTDNVLAVVRDAVTRLQTVTEQTASSLDAMDRAVTLLPAMLGATEPRDYILLFQNLAELRATGGIPGALALVHTDQGSVELTQQATAEDFDPFAAPVLPLGDDTTLIYGDITGEYIQNVTLTPDFAQTGALAREMWRLQFGLEANGVLSIDPVALSYLLDATGPITLATGDELTADNAVSLLLHDVYARYDDLKQQDIFFAAAAGAVFDAVKSGRADPNRLIAALARAGAEHRVLVWNADETEQAVLDDTTLAGGRPVSDDSTNRFGLYINDLSGAKMDFYLDVETAIGQQTCRTDRRPQYTLEVTVSNTAPADAATSLPVYVTGRGISGVPLGNIKTMVAAYGVPTMYNLGVTRDGVAAEHVPATDASYPVTSLVFELAPGESTVLLFDWLGAAPFTGDLELRSTPLITLHETEKLDLSC
;
A
#
# COMPACT_ATOMS: atom_id res chain seq x y z
N MET A 1 -40.75 -4.63 42.53
CA MET A 1 -40.82 -3.82 43.78
C MET A 1 -39.80 -2.67 43.65
N PRO A 2 -39.99 -1.51 44.30
CA PRO A 2 -39.40 -0.25 43.80
C PRO A 2 -38.51 0.56 44.79
N SER A 3 -37.56 1.35 44.23
CA SER A 3 -37.22 2.75 44.62
C SER A 3 -36.77 3.02 46.09
N PRO A 4 -36.53 4.28 46.56
CA PRO A 4 -36.41 5.63 45.93
C PRO A 4 -34.97 6.21 46.03
N ASP A 5 -34.58 7.48 45.78
CA ASP A 5 -35.18 8.84 45.83
C ASP A 5 -34.71 9.72 44.61
N SER A 6 -35.40 10.72 44.04
CA SER A 6 -36.32 11.84 44.45
C SER A 6 -35.57 13.18 44.68
N ALA A 7 -36.06 14.41 44.38
CA ALA A 7 -37.23 14.99 43.67
C ALA A 7 -36.79 16.35 43.01
N ARG A 8 -37.44 17.09 42.07
CA ARG A 8 -38.86 17.47 41.72
C ARG A 8 -39.55 18.43 42.72
N PRO A 9 -40.45 19.37 42.30
CA PRO A 9 -40.93 19.77 40.95
C PRO A 9 -41.10 21.33 40.73
N ALA A 10 -41.96 21.76 39.79
CA ALA A 10 -42.41 23.15 39.53
C ALA A 10 -43.93 23.20 39.20
N SER A 11 -44.60 24.38 39.21
CA SER A 11 -45.79 24.72 38.36
C SER A 11 -46.48 26.08 38.65
N ASP A 12 -46.77 26.83 37.58
CA ASP A 12 -47.86 27.77 37.20
C ASP A 12 -48.97 28.26 38.17
N SER A 13 -49.45 29.51 37.93
CA SER A 13 -50.87 29.82 37.57
C SER A 13 -51.12 31.30 37.20
N ASP A 14 -52.28 31.58 36.58
CA ASP A 14 -52.64 32.80 35.82
C ASP A 14 -53.34 33.96 36.58
N ASN A 15 -53.21 35.21 36.04
CA ASN A 15 -54.22 36.26 35.65
C ASN A 15 -55.59 36.42 36.42
N PRO A 16 -56.44 37.50 36.28
CA PRO A 16 -56.40 38.65 35.34
C PRO A 16 -56.91 40.08 35.79
N ALA A 17 -56.51 41.12 35.01
CA ALA A 17 -57.27 42.28 34.46
C ALA A 17 -58.02 43.40 35.29
N GLN A 18 -58.28 44.51 34.56
CA GLN A 18 -59.32 45.59 34.67
C GLN A 18 -59.08 46.98 35.37
N HIS A 19 -58.86 48.00 34.51
CA HIS A 19 -59.58 49.31 34.33
C HIS A 19 -59.94 50.36 35.44
N SER A 20 -60.06 51.63 34.97
CA SER A 20 -60.70 52.87 35.54
C SER A 20 -59.94 53.60 36.68
N ALA A 21 -59.65 54.92 36.65
CA ALA A 21 -60.45 56.17 36.50
C ALA A 21 -61.13 56.61 37.83
N ASP A 22 -61.29 57.90 38.21
CA ASP A 22 -61.09 59.21 37.56
C ASP A 22 -60.99 60.39 38.60
N ALA A 23 -60.77 61.64 38.17
CA ALA A 23 -61.00 62.94 38.88
C ALA A 23 -60.15 63.24 40.17
N ALA A 24 -60.01 64.46 40.73
CA ALA A 24 -59.97 65.89 40.30
C ALA A 24 -59.43 66.72 41.53
N SER A 25 -59.36 68.05 41.68
CA SER A 25 -59.81 69.27 40.96
C SER A 25 -59.08 70.54 41.51
N ALA A 26 -59.40 71.75 40.97
CA ALA A 26 -59.10 73.12 41.48
C ALA A 26 -57.62 73.61 41.52
N ALA A 27 -57.28 74.89 41.20
CA ALA A 27 -58.02 76.00 40.59
C ALA A 27 -57.06 77.03 39.92
N ALA A 28 -57.59 77.99 39.14
CA ALA A 28 -56.86 79.05 38.41
C ALA A 28 -56.94 80.42 39.15
N PRO A 29 -56.35 81.57 38.67
CA PRO A 29 -56.60 82.18 37.35
C PRO A 29 -55.33 82.65 36.59
N ALA A 30 -55.54 83.34 35.45
CA ALA A 30 -54.55 83.66 34.42
C ALA A 30 -53.86 85.04 34.55
N ASP A 31 -52.77 85.23 33.79
CA ASP A 31 -52.50 86.49 33.07
C ASP A 31 -51.58 86.28 31.83
N VAL A 32 -51.63 87.20 30.86
CA VAL A 32 -51.06 87.11 29.48
C VAL A 32 -50.82 88.55 28.95
N PRO A 33 -49.88 88.90 28.03
CA PRO A 33 -48.83 88.13 27.31
C PRO A 33 -47.39 88.70 27.43
N ALA A 34 -46.40 88.02 26.83
CA ALA A 34 -45.33 88.66 26.05
C ALA A 34 -44.63 87.65 25.11
N SER A 35 -44.22 88.07 23.91
CA SER A 35 -43.51 87.22 22.93
C SER A 35 -42.01 87.51 22.88
N THR A 36 -41.16 86.50 23.06
CA THR A 36 -39.72 86.56 22.79
C THR A 36 -39.24 85.31 22.05
N THR A 37 -38.42 85.52 21.02
CA THR A 37 -37.92 84.48 20.13
C THR A 37 -36.72 83.74 20.76
N PRO A 38 -36.70 82.39 20.81
CA PRO A 38 -35.48 81.64 21.10
C PRO A 38 -34.48 81.81 19.94
N ALA A 39 -33.21 82.13 20.27
CA ALA A 39 -32.15 82.26 19.27
C ALA A 39 -31.64 80.89 18.79
N GLU A 40 -31.29 80.78 17.50
CA GLU A 40 -30.65 79.59 16.95
C GLU A 40 -29.24 79.39 17.53
N THR A 41 -28.97 78.20 18.09
CA THR A 41 -27.61 77.76 18.44
C THR A 41 -26.91 77.19 17.21
N PRO A 42 -25.70 77.67 16.84
CA PRO A 42 -25.03 77.22 15.63
C PRO A 42 -24.57 75.75 15.72
N PRO A 43 -24.66 74.96 14.64
CA PRO A 43 -24.28 73.55 14.65
C PRO A 43 -22.77 73.35 14.83
N SER A 44 -22.39 72.41 15.69
CA SER A 44 -21.00 72.16 16.11
C SER A 44 -20.16 71.40 15.06
N THR A 45 -19.77 72.12 14.00
CA THR A 45 -18.99 71.62 12.84
C THR A 45 -17.80 70.73 13.22
N ARG A 46 -17.04 71.07 14.27
CA ARG A 46 -15.91 70.26 14.78
C ARG A 46 -16.23 68.77 14.96
N ARG A 47 -17.44 68.41 15.41
CA ARG A 47 -17.78 66.99 15.67
C ARG A 47 -17.90 66.19 14.36
N ARG A 48 -18.40 66.82 13.28
CA ARG A 48 -18.44 66.21 11.93
C ARG A 48 -17.04 66.09 11.33
N THR A 49 -16.17 67.09 11.52
CA THR A 49 -14.78 67.03 11.02
C THR A 49 -13.97 65.92 11.70
N ILE A 50 -14.11 65.73 13.02
CA ILE A 50 -13.43 64.65 13.74
C ILE A 50 -13.93 63.28 13.28
N VAL A 51 -15.25 63.09 13.15
CA VAL A 51 -15.82 61.83 12.62
C VAL A 51 -15.34 61.56 11.19
N GLY A 52 -15.30 62.58 10.33
CA GLY A 52 -14.77 62.45 8.97
C GLY A 52 -13.30 62.04 8.91
N LEU A 53 -12.46 62.59 9.79
CA LEU A 53 -11.04 62.21 9.90
C LEU A 53 -10.86 60.80 10.47
N VAL A 54 -11.68 60.38 11.44
CA VAL A 54 -11.66 59.01 11.97
C VAL A 54 -12.11 57.99 10.93
N VAL A 55 -13.18 58.28 10.18
CA VAL A 55 -13.65 57.42 9.08
C VAL A 55 -12.63 57.37 7.94
N LEU A 56 -12.02 58.49 7.56
CA LEU A 56 -10.95 58.51 6.56
C LEU A 56 -9.71 57.73 7.03
N GLY A 57 -9.33 57.86 8.31
CA GLY A 57 -8.24 57.07 8.90
C GLY A 57 -8.53 55.58 8.91
N LEU A 58 -9.75 55.16 9.27
CA LEU A 58 -10.22 53.78 9.19
C LEU A 58 -10.21 53.26 7.75
N LEU A 59 -10.65 54.07 6.78
CA LEU A 59 -10.70 53.68 5.38
C LEU A 59 -9.30 53.55 4.76
N ILE A 60 -8.38 54.47 5.09
CA ILE A 60 -6.96 54.35 4.73
C ILE A 60 -6.33 53.12 5.39
N LEU A 61 -6.66 52.83 6.65
CA LEU A 61 -6.17 51.65 7.36
C LEU A 61 -6.68 50.35 6.73
N VAL A 62 -7.98 50.27 6.39
CA VAL A 62 -8.59 49.12 5.70
C VAL A 62 -8.03 48.93 4.29
N VAL A 63 -7.87 50.00 3.50
CA VAL A 63 -7.22 49.92 2.18
C VAL A 63 -5.75 49.50 2.31
N GLY A 64 -5.04 50.04 3.30
CA GLY A 64 -3.66 49.68 3.62
C GLY A 64 -3.50 48.22 4.04
N SER A 65 -4.36 47.70 4.92
CA SER A 65 -4.35 46.29 5.33
C SER A 65 -4.78 45.36 4.20
N THR A 66 -5.70 45.77 3.33
CA THR A 66 -6.13 44.98 2.17
C THR A 66 -5.00 44.89 1.13
N ALA A 67 -4.34 46.01 0.84
CA ALA A 67 -3.14 46.04 -0.02
C ALA A 67 -1.98 45.25 0.59
N TRP A 68 -1.80 45.31 1.92
CA TRP A 68 -0.81 44.52 2.64
C TRP A 68 -1.07 43.02 2.51
N VAL A 69 -2.28 42.55 2.81
CA VAL A 69 -2.68 41.14 2.65
C VAL A 69 -2.55 40.68 1.19
N GLY A 70 -2.92 41.52 0.22
CA GLY A 70 -2.72 41.23 -1.20
C GLY A 70 -1.24 41.09 -1.59
N ILE A 71 -0.37 42.00 -1.13
CA ILE A 71 1.08 41.94 -1.37
C ILE A 71 1.70 40.73 -0.65
N ARG A 72 1.27 40.44 0.58
CA ARG A 72 1.70 39.25 1.34
C ARG A 72 1.29 37.96 0.63
N GLY A 73 0.08 37.90 0.08
CA GLY A 73 -0.45 36.73 -0.64
C GLY A 73 0.29 36.49 -1.96
N LEU A 74 0.61 37.56 -2.71
CA LEU A 74 1.49 37.46 -3.87
C LEU A 74 2.90 36.99 -3.46
N GLN A 75 3.51 37.58 -2.44
CA GLN A 75 4.83 37.14 -1.93
C GLN A 75 4.84 35.68 -1.44
N ALA A 76 3.74 35.18 -0.87
CA ALA A 76 3.61 33.78 -0.47
C ALA A 76 3.50 32.87 -1.69
N ARG A 77 2.62 33.22 -2.65
CA ARG A 77 2.47 32.50 -3.92
C ARG A 77 3.78 32.44 -4.69
N ASP A 78 4.44 33.58 -4.89
CA ASP A 78 5.65 33.68 -5.70
C ASP A 78 6.82 32.90 -5.06
N ALA A 79 6.85 32.77 -3.72
CA ALA A 79 7.79 31.91 -3.01
C ALA A 79 7.44 30.41 -3.13
N LEU A 80 6.17 30.02 -3.03
CA LEU A 80 5.73 28.64 -3.24
C LEU A 80 5.96 28.18 -4.69
N GLU A 81 5.68 29.05 -5.68
CA GLU A 81 5.96 28.77 -7.10
C GLU A 81 7.47 28.69 -7.40
N ALA A 82 8.32 29.38 -6.62
CA ALA A 82 9.77 29.21 -6.68
C ALA A 82 10.27 27.93 -6.00
N ALA A 83 9.57 27.42 -4.98
CA ALA A 83 9.92 26.19 -4.27
C ALA A 83 9.59 24.91 -5.08
N VAL A 84 8.51 24.91 -5.86
CA VAL A 84 8.07 23.75 -6.68
C VAL A 84 9.18 23.12 -7.54
N PRO A 85 9.92 23.86 -8.40
CA PRO A 85 10.96 23.25 -9.23
C PRO A 85 12.15 22.72 -8.42
N LEU A 86 12.42 23.29 -7.23
CA LEU A 86 13.54 22.85 -6.39
C LEU A 86 13.34 21.41 -5.88
N ALA A 87 12.09 20.97 -5.65
CA ALA A 87 11.80 19.60 -5.24
C ALA A 87 12.26 18.56 -6.28
N SER A 88 11.99 18.79 -7.57
CA SER A 88 12.51 17.95 -8.66
C SER A 88 14.03 18.07 -8.81
N THR A 89 14.59 19.27 -8.63
CA THR A 89 16.04 19.47 -8.72
C THR A 89 16.80 18.71 -7.61
N ILE A 90 16.28 18.68 -6.38
CA ILE A 90 16.84 17.87 -5.29
C ILE A 90 16.81 16.38 -5.64
N GLN A 91 15.73 15.89 -6.27
CA GLN A 91 15.64 14.50 -6.72
C GLN A 91 16.70 14.17 -7.78
N ASP A 92 16.84 15.03 -8.80
CA ASP A 92 17.86 14.87 -9.86
C ASP A 92 19.29 14.91 -9.28
N GLU A 93 19.56 15.82 -8.33
CA GLU A 93 20.87 15.98 -7.68
C GLU A 93 21.21 14.79 -6.76
N ILE A 94 20.24 14.22 -6.04
CA ILE A 94 20.40 12.97 -5.28
C ILE A 94 20.68 11.80 -6.21
N LEU A 95 19.95 11.66 -7.32
CA LEU A 95 20.15 10.60 -8.31
C LEU A 95 21.49 10.71 -9.07
N ALA A 96 22.05 11.92 -9.16
CA ALA A 96 23.40 12.16 -9.67
C ALA A 96 24.52 11.86 -8.66
N GLY A 97 24.20 11.77 -7.36
CA GLY A 97 25.16 11.64 -6.25
C GLY A 97 25.74 12.99 -5.77
N ASP A 98 25.22 14.12 -6.24
CA ASP A 98 25.70 15.47 -5.91
C ASP A 98 25.11 15.97 -4.57
N GLY A 99 25.30 15.20 -3.49
CA GLY A 99 24.66 15.44 -2.19
C GLY A 99 24.95 16.81 -1.55
N GLU A 100 26.13 17.40 -1.77
CA GLU A 100 26.43 18.77 -1.31
C GLU A 100 25.58 19.83 -2.04
N GLN A 101 25.24 19.58 -3.30
CA GLN A 101 24.36 20.45 -4.08
C GLN A 101 22.90 20.23 -3.70
N ALA A 102 22.44 18.98 -3.56
CA ALA A 102 21.11 18.65 -3.06
C ALA A 102 20.80 19.31 -1.70
N ALA A 103 21.77 19.32 -0.78
CA ALA A 103 21.66 19.99 0.51
C ALA A 103 21.53 21.53 0.41
N GLN A 104 22.16 22.15 -0.60
CA GLN A 104 22.00 23.59 -0.88
C GLN A 104 20.62 23.89 -1.48
N THR A 105 20.18 23.10 -2.46
CA THR A 105 18.86 23.23 -3.10
C THR A 105 17.72 23.00 -2.09
N ALA A 106 17.90 22.07 -1.14
CA ALA A 106 16.98 21.86 -0.02
C ALA A 106 16.92 23.06 0.95
N ALA A 107 18.07 23.69 1.25
CA ALA A 107 18.12 24.90 2.08
C ALA A 107 17.42 26.10 1.42
N ASP A 108 17.56 26.26 0.09
CA ASP A 108 16.81 27.27 -0.67
C ASP A 108 15.30 26.97 -0.68
N LEU A 109 14.89 25.72 -0.85
CA LEU A 109 13.48 25.29 -0.77
C LEU A 109 12.89 25.64 0.61
N ALA A 110 13.59 25.31 1.69
CA ALA A 110 13.20 25.67 3.06
C ALA A 110 13.16 27.20 3.27
N ALA A 111 14.08 27.96 2.66
CA ALA A 111 14.06 29.43 2.73
C ALA A 111 12.82 30.02 2.02
N PHE A 112 12.43 29.49 0.86
CA PHE A 112 11.19 29.90 0.17
C PHE A 112 9.93 29.52 0.95
N ALA A 113 9.88 28.32 1.53
CA ALA A 113 8.76 27.87 2.34
C ALA A 113 8.59 28.72 3.62
N ALA A 114 9.70 29.01 4.32
CA ALA A 114 9.71 29.88 5.49
C ALA A 114 9.31 31.32 5.14
N ILE A 115 9.67 31.80 3.94
CA ILE A 115 9.15 33.07 3.40
C ILE A 115 7.62 32.98 3.28
N ALA A 116 7.07 31.95 2.62
CA ALA A 116 5.63 31.80 2.44
C ALA A 116 4.87 31.78 3.78
N ARG A 117 5.31 30.95 4.75
CA ARG A 117 4.73 30.89 6.10
C ARG A 117 4.84 32.24 6.84
N SER A 118 5.98 32.93 6.75
CA SER A 118 6.14 34.27 7.36
C SER A 118 5.31 35.36 6.68
N ARG A 119 4.82 35.13 5.45
CA ARG A 119 3.89 36.03 4.76
C ARG A 119 2.43 35.80 5.16
N THR A 120 2.03 34.57 5.41
CA THR A 120 0.65 34.16 5.75
C THR A 120 0.36 34.08 7.26
N SER A 121 1.37 34.14 8.12
CA SER A 121 1.19 34.06 9.59
C SER A 121 1.03 35.40 10.31
N ASP A 122 1.08 36.55 9.62
CA ASP A 122 1.12 37.85 10.30
C ASP A 122 -0.25 38.29 10.90
N PRO A 123 -0.27 39.14 11.96
CA PRO A 123 -1.51 39.49 12.65
C PRO A 123 -2.56 40.22 11.80
N ILE A 124 -2.17 40.83 10.68
CA ILE A 124 -3.10 41.46 9.73
C ILE A 124 -3.74 40.39 8.86
N TRP A 125 -2.95 39.40 8.39
CA TRP A 125 -3.48 38.23 7.68
C TRP A 125 -4.48 37.45 8.55
N ARG A 126 -4.09 37.10 9.78
CA ARG A 126 -4.96 36.46 10.80
C ARG A 126 -6.23 37.28 11.10
N GLY A 127 -6.22 38.59 10.89
CA GLY A 127 -7.40 39.45 11.00
C GLY A 127 -8.39 39.32 9.83
N TYR A 128 -7.90 38.98 8.63
CA TYR A 128 -8.71 38.84 7.41
C TYR A 128 -9.32 37.44 7.27
N GLU A 129 -8.76 36.42 7.93
CA GLU A 129 -9.32 35.06 8.03
C GLU A 129 -10.74 35.02 8.63
N PHE A 130 -11.13 36.05 9.40
CA PHE A 130 -12.48 36.18 9.96
C PHE A 130 -13.52 36.77 8.99
N LEU A 131 -13.13 37.15 7.77
CA LEU A 131 -14.06 37.72 6.79
C LEU A 131 -14.85 36.63 6.05
N PRO A 132 -16.18 36.74 5.88
CA PRO A 132 -16.94 35.77 5.10
C PRO A 132 -16.45 35.74 3.63
N PHE A 133 -16.47 34.55 3.01
CA PHE A 133 -15.97 34.23 1.67
C PHE A 133 -14.46 34.40 1.45
N LEU A 134 -13.83 35.49 1.92
CA LEU A 134 -12.39 35.70 1.79
C LEU A 134 -11.59 34.88 2.83
N GLY A 135 -12.12 34.74 4.04
CA GLY A 135 -11.45 34.15 5.19
C GLY A 135 -10.96 32.72 4.98
N PRO A 136 -11.81 31.75 4.57
CA PRO A 136 -11.42 30.37 4.33
C PRO A 136 -10.25 30.23 3.34
N ASN A 137 -10.22 31.07 2.30
CA ASN A 137 -9.13 31.09 1.33
C ASN A 137 -7.78 31.51 1.97
N LEU A 138 -7.80 32.50 2.87
CA LEU A 138 -6.59 32.96 3.56
C LEU A 138 -6.13 31.97 4.64
N THR A 139 -7.07 31.29 5.29
CA THR A 139 -6.84 30.18 6.22
C THR A 139 -6.13 29.02 5.50
N ALA A 140 -6.73 28.49 4.43
CA ALA A 140 -6.16 27.38 3.66
C ALA A 140 -4.79 27.71 3.04
N VAL A 141 -4.58 28.95 2.54
CA VAL A 141 -3.26 29.38 2.02
C VAL A 141 -2.21 29.48 3.15
N ARG A 142 -2.60 29.83 4.39
CA ARG A 142 -1.69 29.76 5.55
C ARG A 142 -1.39 28.32 5.94
N GLU A 143 -2.38 27.44 5.97
CA GLU A 143 -2.17 26.02 6.29
C GLU A 143 -1.28 25.34 5.24
N LEU A 144 -1.54 25.53 3.94
CA LEU A 144 -0.69 25.04 2.86
C LEU A 144 0.75 25.56 2.98
N ALA A 145 0.93 26.87 3.22
CA ALA A 145 2.25 27.45 3.47
C ALA A 145 2.89 27.03 4.81
N THR A 146 2.12 26.41 5.71
CA THR A 146 2.63 25.82 6.96
C THR A 146 3.14 24.40 6.69
N VAL A 147 2.31 23.55 6.06
CA VAL A 147 2.70 22.18 5.68
C VAL A 147 3.96 22.18 4.79
N VAL A 148 4.03 23.03 3.77
CA VAL A 148 5.21 23.09 2.88
C VAL A 148 6.48 23.51 3.63
N ASP A 149 6.38 24.36 4.66
CA ASP A 149 7.51 24.77 5.49
C ASP A 149 7.93 23.67 6.48
N ASP A 150 6.97 23.00 7.10
CA ASP A 150 7.25 21.90 8.02
C ASP A 150 7.80 20.67 7.27
N VAL A 151 7.35 20.37 6.05
CA VAL A 151 7.97 19.36 5.16
C VAL A 151 9.38 19.79 4.73
N ALA A 152 9.58 21.03 4.30
CA ALA A 152 10.90 21.50 3.85
C ALA A 152 11.96 21.44 4.98
N GLN A 153 11.60 21.86 6.19
CA GLN A 153 12.50 21.88 7.34
C GLN A 153 12.72 20.50 8.00
N ASN A 154 11.68 19.66 8.10
CA ASN A 154 11.73 18.42 8.89
C ASN A 154 11.84 17.13 8.05
N VAL A 155 11.61 17.20 6.74
CA VAL A 155 11.69 16.04 5.82
C VAL A 155 12.79 16.26 4.79
N VAL A 156 12.68 17.32 3.98
CA VAL A 156 13.59 17.55 2.85
C VAL A 156 15.00 17.90 3.31
N THR A 157 15.14 18.81 4.28
CA THR A 157 16.47 19.25 4.77
C THR A 157 17.27 18.11 5.44
N PRO A 158 16.70 17.27 6.34
CA PRO A 158 17.42 16.13 6.89
C PRO A 158 17.83 15.09 5.83
N LEU A 159 16.92 14.70 4.93
CA LEU A 159 17.19 13.69 3.91
C LEU A 159 18.23 14.16 2.87
N ALA A 160 18.19 15.43 2.46
CA ALA A 160 19.23 16.01 1.62
C ALA A 160 20.60 16.09 2.34
N GLY A 161 20.61 16.19 3.66
CA GLY A 161 21.83 16.03 4.48
C GLY A 161 22.44 14.63 4.40
N LEU A 162 21.61 13.58 4.29
CA LEU A 162 22.08 12.20 4.09
C LEU A 162 22.65 11.94 2.69
N ALA A 163 22.26 12.73 1.68
CA ALA A 163 22.70 12.51 0.30
C ALA A 163 24.23 12.62 0.11
N GLY A 164 24.93 13.34 1.00
CA GLY A 164 26.41 13.39 1.02
C GLY A 164 27.08 12.15 1.65
N THR A 165 26.31 11.24 2.24
CA THR A 165 26.78 10.02 2.92
C THR A 165 26.16 8.72 2.38
N PHE A 166 25.04 8.81 1.66
CA PHE A 166 24.22 7.69 1.20
C PHE A 166 24.45 7.38 -0.29
N ASP A 167 25.69 7.03 -0.66
CA ASP A 167 26.01 6.57 -2.02
C ASP A 167 25.41 5.18 -2.26
N LEU A 168 24.51 5.05 -3.25
CA LEU A 168 23.88 3.77 -3.61
C LEU A 168 24.90 2.70 -4.08
N ASN A 169 26.12 3.10 -4.48
CA ASN A 169 27.20 2.16 -4.76
C ASN A 169 27.76 1.49 -3.50
N ALA A 170 27.58 2.06 -2.30
CA ALA A 170 27.99 1.43 -1.04
C ALA A 170 27.14 0.19 -0.68
N PHE A 171 25.97 0.03 -1.30
CA PHE A 171 25.11 -1.15 -1.17
C PHE A 171 25.41 -2.26 -2.20
N LYS A 172 26.39 -2.06 -3.10
CA LYS A 172 26.92 -3.15 -3.92
C LYS A 172 27.64 -4.15 -3.01
N PRO A 173 27.30 -5.45 -3.02
CA PRO A 173 28.05 -6.45 -2.28
C PRO A 173 29.53 -6.48 -2.70
N VAL A 174 30.45 -6.33 -1.75
CA VAL A 174 31.90 -6.46 -1.97
C VAL A 174 32.36 -7.77 -1.34
N ASP A 175 32.87 -8.67 -2.17
CA ASP A 175 33.15 -10.08 -1.82
C ASP A 175 31.96 -10.81 -1.14
N GLY A 176 30.75 -10.28 -1.33
CA GLY A 176 29.51 -10.76 -0.73
C GLY A 176 29.14 -10.19 0.64
N SER A 177 29.77 -9.09 1.06
CA SER A 177 29.35 -8.28 2.21
C SER A 177 28.74 -6.95 1.75
N ILE A 178 27.60 -6.58 2.34
CA ILE A 178 26.93 -5.29 2.17
C ILE A 178 27.33 -4.38 3.34
N ALA A 179 27.70 -3.13 3.06
CA ALA A 179 28.05 -2.17 4.10
C ALA A 179 26.80 -1.75 4.90
N LEU A 180 26.70 -2.19 6.17
CA LEU A 180 25.53 -1.91 7.02
C LEU A 180 25.57 -0.52 7.67
N GLN A 181 26.76 0.04 7.92
CA GLN A 181 26.90 1.32 8.63
C GLN A 181 26.14 2.49 7.97
N PRO A 182 26.11 2.68 6.63
CA PRO A 182 25.32 3.74 6.01
C PRO A 182 23.81 3.61 6.21
N LEU A 183 23.29 2.39 6.41
CA LEU A 183 21.87 2.19 6.77
C LEU A 183 21.63 2.56 8.25
N LEU A 184 22.49 2.08 9.14
CA LEU A 184 22.42 2.36 10.58
C LEU A 184 22.59 3.86 10.91
N ASP A 185 23.45 4.56 10.18
CA ASP A 185 23.66 6.01 10.32
C ASP A 185 22.46 6.82 9.76
N ALA A 186 21.75 6.27 8.76
CA ALA A 186 20.58 6.91 8.16
C ALA A 186 19.30 6.75 9.01
N GLN A 187 19.11 5.60 9.67
CA GLN A 187 17.91 5.26 10.47
C GLN A 187 17.30 6.45 11.24
N PRO A 188 18.03 7.20 12.10
CA PRO A 188 17.41 8.24 12.94
C PRO A 188 16.91 9.46 12.16
N SER A 189 17.47 9.72 10.97
CA SER A 189 17.04 10.83 10.11
C SER A 189 15.93 10.40 9.15
N VAL A 190 15.85 9.11 8.80
CA VAL A 190 14.73 8.56 8.01
C VAL A 190 13.48 8.44 8.89
N ASP A 191 13.55 7.87 10.10
CA ASP A 191 12.43 7.85 11.07
C ASP A 191 11.90 9.26 11.34
N GLN A 192 12.80 10.20 11.67
CA GLN A 192 12.39 11.59 11.93
C GLN A 192 11.65 12.20 10.73
N ALA A 193 12.12 11.92 9.50
CA ALA A 193 11.50 12.42 8.28
C ALA A 193 10.18 11.71 7.96
N ASN A 194 10.08 10.39 8.12
CA ASN A 194 8.86 9.60 7.94
C ASN A 194 7.78 10.08 8.92
N THR A 195 8.12 10.13 10.20
CA THR A 195 7.29 10.63 11.30
C THR A 195 6.89 12.11 11.13
N ALA A 196 7.71 12.94 10.46
CA ALA A 196 7.33 14.32 10.13
C ALA A 196 6.39 14.40 8.91
N LEU A 197 6.63 13.57 7.89
CA LEU A 197 5.84 13.54 6.66
C LEU A 197 4.44 12.93 6.87
N ALA A 198 4.32 11.92 7.73
CA ALA A 198 3.02 11.37 8.14
C ALA A 198 2.11 12.45 8.76
N ARG A 199 2.65 13.32 9.64
CA ARG A 199 1.90 14.47 10.17
C ARG A 199 1.54 15.49 9.09
N ALA A 200 2.42 15.69 8.11
CA ALA A 200 2.12 16.57 6.98
C ALA A 200 0.94 16.05 6.12
N VAL A 201 0.78 14.73 5.99
CA VAL A 201 -0.42 14.11 5.38
C VAL A 201 -1.67 14.38 6.22
N GLU A 202 -1.61 14.22 7.56
CA GLU A 202 -2.72 14.56 8.46
C GLU A 202 -3.11 16.05 8.34
N ASP A 203 -2.14 16.96 8.46
CA ASP A 203 -2.35 18.41 8.42
C ASP A 203 -2.90 18.90 7.07
N VAL A 204 -2.44 18.35 5.94
CA VAL A 204 -2.94 18.73 4.61
C VAL A 204 -4.30 18.12 4.29
N THR A 205 -4.62 16.95 4.86
CA THR A 205 -5.96 16.33 4.78
C THR A 205 -6.98 17.11 5.60
N ALA A 206 -6.56 17.73 6.71
CA ALA A 206 -7.43 18.52 7.60
C ALA A 206 -7.83 19.91 7.08
N ILE A 207 -7.32 20.36 5.92
CA ILE A 207 -7.62 21.71 5.37
C ILE A 207 -9.05 21.78 4.82
N ASP A 208 -9.88 22.68 5.37
CA ASP A 208 -11.22 22.99 4.82
C ASP A 208 -11.11 23.56 3.41
N THR A 209 -11.57 22.79 2.43
CA THR A 209 -11.70 23.22 1.04
C THR A 209 -13.14 23.39 0.55
N ASP A 210 -14.16 23.27 1.41
CA ASP A 210 -15.57 23.41 1.02
C ASP A 210 -15.85 24.81 0.48
N ASN A 211 -15.34 25.83 1.19
CA ASN A 211 -15.69 27.24 1.00
C ASN A 211 -14.55 28.08 0.37
N VAL A 212 -13.58 27.44 -0.28
CA VAL A 212 -12.45 28.09 -0.97
C VAL A 212 -12.67 28.22 -2.49
N LEU A 213 -11.89 29.08 -3.13
CA LEU A 213 -11.81 29.21 -4.58
C LEU A 213 -11.15 27.97 -5.19
N ALA A 214 -11.57 27.58 -6.41
CA ALA A 214 -11.01 26.42 -7.12
C ALA A 214 -9.47 26.40 -7.11
N VAL A 215 -8.82 27.51 -7.47
CA VAL A 215 -7.33 27.62 -7.47
C VAL A 215 -6.68 27.30 -6.12
N VAL A 216 -7.36 27.52 -4.99
CA VAL A 216 -6.87 27.14 -3.65
C VAL A 216 -7.13 25.65 -3.38
N ARG A 217 -8.32 25.14 -3.75
CA ARG A 217 -8.64 23.70 -3.65
C ARG A 217 -7.70 22.86 -4.51
N ASP A 218 -7.49 23.22 -5.77
CA ASP A 218 -6.58 22.55 -6.71
C ASP A 218 -5.14 22.50 -6.18
N ALA A 219 -4.70 23.53 -5.45
CA ALA A 219 -3.39 23.58 -4.81
C ALA A 219 -3.29 22.70 -3.56
N VAL A 220 -4.35 22.65 -2.73
CA VAL A 220 -4.45 21.72 -1.59
C VAL A 220 -4.48 20.27 -2.07
N THR A 221 -5.32 19.94 -3.05
CA THR A 221 -5.40 18.57 -3.62
C THR A 221 -4.10 18.14 -4.29
N ARG A 222 -3.39 19.04 -4.99
CA ARG A 222 -2.04 18.73 -5.48
C ARG A 222 -1.06 18.43 -4.34
N LEU A 223 -1.12 19.17 -3.24
CA LEU A 223 -0.23 18.94 -2.10
C LEU A 223 -0.59 17.64 -1.37
N GLN A 224 -1.88 17.32 -1.21
CA GLN A 224 -2.37 16.02 -0.71
C GLN A 224 -1.71 14.87 -1.48
N THR A 225 -1.96 14.77 -2.79
CA THR A 225 -1.42 13.70 -3.65
C THR A 225 0.11 13.60 -3.61
N VAL A 226 0.84 14.73 -3.63
CA VAL A 226 2.32 14.71 -3.59
C VAL A 226 2.82 14.28 -2.20
N THR A 227 2.17 14.72 -1.12
CA THR A 227 2.58 14.36 0.25
C THR A 227 2.30 12.88 0.53
N GLU A 228 1.14 12.36 0.10
CA GLU A 228 0.77 10.94 0.15
C GLU A 228 1.76 10.04 -0.62
N GLN A 229 2.08 10.40 -1.87
CA GLN A 229 3.05 9.65 -2.70
C GLN A 229 4.47 9.70 -2.15
N THR A 230 4.86 10.81 -1.50
CA THR A 230 6.16 10.92 -0.83
C THR A 230 6.16 10.13 0.48
N ALA A 231 5.05 10.09 1.21
CA ALA A 231 4.90 9.36 2.47
C ALA A 231 5.05 7.85 2.28
N SER A 232 4.36 7.25 1.31
CA SER A 232 4.52 5.82 1.02
C SER A 232 5.93 5.46 0.53
N SER A 233 6.57 6.35 -0.23
CA SER A 233 7.96 6.19 -0.67
C SER A 233 8.95 6.25 0.51
N LEU A 234 8.71 7.15 1.47
CA LEU A 234 9.58 7.34 2.63
C LEU A 234 9.37 6.27 3.70
N ASP A 235 8.15 5.81 3.92
CA ASP A 235 7.83 4.67 4.79
C ASP A 235 8.50 3.38 4.28
N ALA A 236 8.48 3.15 2.95
CA ALA A 236 9.22 2.05 2.35
C ALA A 236 10.74 2.15 2.58
N MET A 237 11.32 3.35 2.55
CA MET A 237 12.74 3.56 2.90
C MET A 237 13.00 3.34 4.40
N ASP A 238 12.10 3.79 5.27
CA ASP A 238 12.21 3.68 6.73
C ASP A 238 12.17 2.20 7.20
N ARG A 239 11.20 1.43 6.68
CA ARG A 239 11.13 -0.02 6.86
C ARG A 239 12.39 -0.71 6.33
N ALA A 240 12.92 -0.28 5.17
CA ALA A 240 14.11 -0.87 4.58
C ALA A 240 15.40 -0.59 5.40
N VAL A 241 15.64 0.65 5.83
CA VAL A 241 16.82 0.97 6.68
C VAL A 241 16.71 0.34 8.07
N THR A 242 15.49 0.11 8.56
CA THR A 242 15.23 -0.60 9.83
C THR A 242 15.50 -2.11 9.70
N LEU A 243 14.90 -2.79 8.72
CA LEU A 243 14.95 -4.24 8.60
C LEU A 243 16.24 -4.79 7.99
N LEU A 244 16.77 -4.16 6.93
CA LEU A 244 17.90 -4.73 6.19
C LEU A 244 19.14 -4.95 7.06
N PRO A 245 19.57 -4.05 7.98
CA PRO A 245 20.68 -4.32 8.87
C PRO A 245 20.42 -5.48 9.84
N ALA A 246 19.20 -5.61 10.36
CA ALA A 246 18.83 -6.69 11.27
C ALA A 246 18.84 -8.06 10.56
N MET A 247 18.25 -8.13 9.36
CA MET A 247 18.24 -9.32 8.51
C MET A 247 19.61 -9.68 7.92
N LEU A 248 20.51 -8.70 7.78
CA LEU A 248 21.90 -8.90 7.35
C LEU A 248 22.88 -9.13 8.53
N GLY A 249 22.36 -9.36 9.74
CA GLY A 249 23.14 -9.79 10.90
C GLY A 249 24.00 -8.69 11.53
N ALA A 250 23.51 -7.45 11.62
CA ALA A 250 24.23 -6.33 12.25
C ALA A 250 24.59 -6.55 13.74
N THR A 251 23.77 -7.32 14.46
CA THR A 251 23.90 -7.54 15.92
C THR A 251 24.36 -8.96 16.25
N GLU A 252 23.82 -9.94 15.54
CA GLU A 252 24.12 -11.37 15.67
C GLU A 252 23.87 -12.06 14.32
N PRO A 253 24.50 -13.22 14.05
CA PRO A 253 24.24 -13.97 12.83
C PRO A 253 22.78 -14.44 12.74
N ARG A 254 22.23 -14.49 11.52
CA ARG A 254 20.87 -14.98 11.23
C ARG A 254 20.89 -16.04 10.14
N ASP A 255 19.93 -16.96 10.16
CA ASP A 255 19.70 -17.97 9.12
C ASP A 255 18.27 -17.87 8.56
N TYR A 256 18.13 -17.83 7.23
CA TYR A 256 16.83 -17.72 6.53
C TYR A 256 16.63 -18.86 5.54
N ILE A 257 15.42 -19.45 5.53
CA ILE A 257 15.06 -20.48 4.55
C ILE A 257 14.52 -19.79 3.30
N LEU A 258 15.21 -19.91 2.17
CA LEU A 258 14.76 -19.39 0.87
C LEU A 258 14.01 -20.50 0.11
N LEU A 259 12.74 -20.23 -0.19
CA LEU A 259 11.85 -21.08 -0.97
C LEU A 259 11.85 -20.65 -2.45
N PHE A 260 12.24 -21.55 -3.36
CA PHE A 260 12.16 -21.31 -4.81
C PHE A 260 10.83 -21.87 -5.35
N GLN A 261 9.88 -20.99 -5.66
CA GLN A 261 8.52 -21.39 -6.06
C GLN A 261 8.43 -21.74 -7.55
N ASN A 262 7.90 -22.92 -7.88
CA ASN A 262 7.67 -23.38 -9.25
C ASN A 262 6.26 -23.00 -9.73
N LEU A 263 6.15 -21.93 -10.52
CA LEU A 263 4.86 -21.45 -11.07
C LEU A 263 4.19 -22.40 -12.07
N ALA A 264 4.86 -23.47 -12.51
CA ALA A 264 4.24 -24.50 -13.36
C ALA A 264 3.38 -25.51 -12.56
N GLU A 265 3.43 -25.46 -11.22
CA GLU A 265 2.60 -26.22 -10.27
C GLU A 265 2.04 -25.23 -9.25
N LEU A 266 0.95 -24.55 -9.59
CA LEU A 266 0.46 -23.36 -8.89
C LEU A 266 0.06 -23.63 -7.44
N ARG A 267 0.32 -22.63 -6.60
CA ARG A 267 -0.09 -22.54 -5.20
C ARG A 267 -0.53 -21.12 -4.88
N ALA A 268 -1.35 -20.90 -3.86
CA ALA A 268 -1.94 -19.57 -3.58
C ALA A 268 -0.93 -18.41 -3.54
N THR A 269 0.27 -18.61 -2.98
CA THR A 269 1.37 -17.61 -2.92
C THR A 269 2.37 -17.66 -4.10
N GLY A 270 2.06 -18.42 -5.15
CA GLY A 270 2.85 -18.56 -6.38
C GLY A 270 2.82 -20.00 -6.92
N GLY A 271 3.61 -20.88 -6.31
CA GLY A 271 3.83 -22.25 -6.75
C GLY A 271 4.36 -23.15 -5.64
N ILE A 272 4.66 -24.41 -5.96
CA ILE A 272 5.29 -25.31 -4.98
C ILE A 272 6.75 -24.87 -4.70
N PRO A 273 7.22 -24.85 -3.44
CA PRO A 273 8.65 -24.72 -3.15
C PRO A 273 9.39 -26.02 -3.49
N GLY A 274 9.72 -26.21 -4.77
CA GLY A 274 10.37 -27.43 -5.26
C GLY A 274 11.84 -27.54 -4.85
N ALA A 275 12.51 -26.40 -4.72
CA ALA A 275 13.88 -26.28 -4.19
C ALA A 275 13.91 -25.28 -3.03
N LEU A 276 14.84 -25.51 -2.10
CA LEU A 276 15.02 -24.73 -0.88
C LEU A 276 16.51 -24.48 -0.65
N ALA A 277 16.86 -23.41 0.05
CA ALA A 277 18.22 -23.18 0.53
C ALA A 277 18.24 -22.46 1.88
N LEU A 278 19.36 -22.59 2.60
CA LEU A 278 19.64 -21.81 3.80
C LEU A 278 20.57 -20.66 3.44
N VAL A 279 20.12 -19.44 3.73
CA VAL A 279 20.87 -18.19 3.56
C VAL A 279 21.32 -17.72 4.93
N HIS A 280 22.62 -17.75 5.18
CA HIS A 280 23.25 -17.25 6.39
C HIS A 280 23.66 -15.79 6.22
N THR A 281 23.50 -14.98 7.26
CA THR A 281 23.99 -13.60 7.32
C THR A 281 24.73 -13.29 8.61
N ASP A 282 25.84 -12.56 8.52
CA ASP A 282 26.65 -12.06 9.66
C ASP A 282 27.37 -10.79 9.23
N GLN A 283 27.17 -9.68 9.95
CA GLN A 283 27.84 -8.38 9.74
C GLN A 283 27.82 -7.91 8.27
N GLY A 284 26.69 -8.14 7.57
CA GLY A 284 26.49 -7.77 6.18
C GLY A 284 26.96 -8.81 5.17
N SER A 285 27.72 -9.83 5.58
CA SER A 285 28.01 -11.00 4.73
C SER A 285 26.73 -11.78 4.45
N VAL A 286 26.61 -12.32 3.23
CA VAL A 286 25.51 -13.23 2.84
C VAL A 286 26.11 -14.49 2.22
N GLU A 287 25.76 -15.66 2.73
CA GLU A 287 26.26 -16.97 2.25
C GLU A 287 25.15 -18.01 2.10
N LEU A 288 25.27 -18.87 1.08
CA LEU A 288 24.36 -19.98 0.85
C LEU A 288 24.94 -21.25 1.50
N THR A 289 24.52 -21.55 2.74
CA THR A 289 25.18 -22.55 3.60
C THR A 289 24.66 -23.97 3.42
N GLN A 290 23.42 -24.12 2.94
CA GLN A 290 22.81 -25.41 2.60
C GLN A 290 21.86 -25.26 1.42
N GLN A 291 21.71 -26.32 0.62
CA GLN A 291 20.64 -26.48 -0.37
C GLN A 291 19.86 -27.76 -0.05
N ALA A 292 18.57 -27.79 -0.41
CA ALA A 292 17.67 -28.93 -0.27
C ALA A 292 16.59 -28.91 -1.36
N THR A 293 15.87 -30.01 -1.52
CA THR A 293 14.74 -30.17 -2.43
C THR A 293 13.48 -30.54 -1.64
N ALA A 294 12.31 -30.51 -2.28
CA ALA A 294 11.11 -31.08 -1.70
C ALA A 294 11.21 -32.61 -1.48
N GLU A 295 12.08 -33.33 -2.20
CA GLU A 295 12.31 -34.78 -2.01
C GLU A 295 13.19 -35.10 -0.79
N ASP A 296 13.88 -34.10 -0.21
CA ASP A 296 14.65 -34.28 1.03
C ASP A 296 13.76 -34.35 2.29
N PHE A 297 12.44 -34.18 2.17
CA PHE A 297 11.49 -34.20 3.29
C PHE A 297 10.52 -35.38 3.14
N ASP A 298 10.61 -36.37 4.05
CA ASP A 298 9.58 -37.41 4.18
C ASP A 298 8.22 -36.77 4.58
N PRO A 299 7.09 -37.15 3.97
CA PRO A 299 5.77 -36.65 4.36
C PRO A 299 5.44 -36.87 5.84
N PHE A 300 4.99 -35.82 6.52
CA PHE A 300 4.59 -35.89 7.91
C PHE A 300 3.23 -36.58 8.05
N ALA A 301 3.05 -37.39 9.10
CA ALA A 301 1.85 -38.21 9.30
C ALA A 301 0.61 -37.43 9.83
N ALA A 302 0.76 -36.13 10.01
CA ALA A 302 -0.22 -35.12 10.38
C ALA A 302 0.45 -33.72 10.23
N PRO A 303 -0.31 -32.61 10.22
CA PRO A 303 0.26 -31.27 10.19
C PRO A 303 1.32 -31.02 11.28
N VAL A 304 2.50 -30.49 10.90
CA VAL A 304 3.60 -30.21 11.84
C VAL A 304 3.27 -29.10 12.85
N LEU A 305 2.40 -28.17 12.47
CA LEU A 305 1.78 -27.17 13.34
C LEU A 305 0.25 -27.26 13.20
N PRO A 306 -0.54 -26.86 14.21
CA PRO A 306 -1.99 -26.82 14.10
C PRO A 306 -2.44 -25.85 13.00
N LEU A 307 -3.32 -26.33 12.11
CA LEU A 307 -4.03 -25.51 11.13
C LEU A 307 -5.37 -25.04 11.74
N GLY A 308 -5.90 -23.92 11.24
CA GLY A 308 -7.27 -23.49 11.58
C GLY A 308 -8.33 -24.34 10.86
N ASP A 309 -9.49 -24.57 11.49
CA ASP A 309 -10.60 -25.35 10.93
C ASP A 309 -10.96 -24.91 9.49
N ASP A 310 -11.00 -23.60 9.24
CA ASP A 310 -11.25 -23.00 7.92
C ASP A 310 -10.14 -23.32 6.88
N THR A 311 -8.87 -23.32 7.29
CA THR A 311 -7.73 -23.71 6.43
C THR A 311 -7.81 -25.20 6.09
N THR A 312 -8.07 -26.08 7.06
CA THR A 312 -8.26 -27.52 6.82
C THR A 312 -9.51 -27.78 5.96
N LEU A 313 -10.58 -26.98 6.09
CA LEU A 313 -11.78 -27.10 5.25
C LEU A 313 -11.53 -26.72 3.78
N ILE A 314 -10.76 -25.66 3.52
CA ILE A 314 -10.49 -25.18 2.15
C ILE A 314 -9.33 -25.95 1.50
N TYR A 315 -8.19 -26.04 2.18
CA TYR A 315 -6.91 -26.50 1.60
C TYR A 315 -6.48 -27.90 2.06
N GLY A 316 -7.06 -28.39 3.16
CA GLY A 316 -6.76 -29.70 3.72
C GLY A 316 -5.46 -29.75 4.53
N ASP A 317 -5.36 -30.80 5.35
CA ASP A 317 -4.21 -31.05 6.25
C ASP A 317 -2.87 -31.19 5.51
N ILE A 318 -2.92 -31.53 4.21
CA ILE A 318 -1.76 -31.60 3.31
C ILE A 318 -0.91 -30.31 3.29
N THR A 319 -1.51 -29.17 3.64
CA THR A 319 -0.84 -27.87 3.85
C THR A 319 0.29 -27.95 4.87
N GLY A 320 0.09 -28.71 5.96
CA GLY A 320 1.06 -28.88 7.03
C GLY A 320 1.80 -30.23 7.03
N GLU A 321 1.49 -31.13 6.09
CA GLU A 321 2.10 -32.47 5.99
C GLU A 321 3.24 -32.55 4.95
N TYR A 322 3.31 -31.62 4.00
CA TYR A 322 4.25 -31.67 2.85
C TYR A 322 4.91 -30.30 2.64
N ILE A 323 6.24 -30.26 2.52
CA ILE A 323 6.98 -29.00 2.30
C ILE A 323 6.55 -28.30 1.00
N GLN A 324 6.26 -29.06 -0.05
CA GLN A 324 5.75 -28.56 -1.33
C GLN A 324 4.32 -27.97 -1.28
N ASN A 325 3.63 -28.03 -0.14
CA ASN A 325 2.25 -27.57 0.02
C ASN A 325 2.07 -26.45 1.06
N VAL A 326 3.12 -26.00 1.75
CA VAL A 326 3.03 -24.90 2.73
C VAL A 326 2.57 -23.57 2.11
N THR A 327 2.70 -23.43 0.78
CA THR A 327 2.24 -22.28 -0.03
C THR A 327 0.76 -22.37 -0.48
N LEU A 328 0.02 -23.43 -0.13
CA LEU A 328 -1.40 -23.63 -0.51
C LEU A 328 -2.33 -22.50 -0.05
N THR A 329 -1.99 -21.80 1.05
CA THR A 329 -2.80 -20.74 1.65
C THR A 329 -2.32 -19.34 1.26
N PRO A 330 -3.21 -18.34 1.14
CA PRO A 330 -2.87 -16.93 0.86
C PRO A 330 -2.33 -16.20 2.11
N ASP A 331 -1.52 -16.89 2.90
CA ASP A 331 -1.02 -16.45 4.20
C ASP A 331 0.45 -16.87 4.29
N PHE A 332 1.34 -15.96 3.93
CA PHE A 332 2.78 -16.26 3.93
C PHE A 332 3.36 -16.34 5.35
N ALA A 333 2.69 -15.82 6.38
CA ALA A 333 3.10 -16.03 7.77
C ALA A 333 2.85 -17.48 8.20
N GLN A 334 1.71 -18.08 7.82
CA GLN A 334 1.47 -19.51 7.99
C GLN A 334 2.45 -20.36 7.15
N THR A 335 2.71 -19.97 5.89
CA THR A 335 3.73 -20.60 5.03
C THR A 335 5.12 -20.61 5.71
N GLY A 336 5.55 -19.47 6.25
CA GLY A 336 6.84 -19.32 6.93
C GLY A 336 6.95 -20.14 8.21
N ALA A 337 5.93 -20.11 9.06
CA ALA A 337 5.89 -20.90 10.29
C ALA A 337 5.97 -22.41 10.00
N LEU A 338 5.22 -22.91 9.01
CA LEU A 338 5.24 -24.32 8.60
C LEU A 338 6.61 -24.71 8.01
N ALA A 339 7.15 -23.93 7.06
CA ALA A 339 8.44 -24.21 6.45
C ALA A 339 9.60 -24.22 7.47
N ARG A 340 9.58 -23.28 8.44
CA ARG A 340 10.52 -23.22 9.56
C ARG A 340 10.46 -24.48 10.43
N GLU A 341 9.27 -24.94 10.80
CA GLU A 341 9.11 -26.14 11.63
C GLU A 341 9.52 -27.41 10.87
N MET A 342 9.15 -27.56 9.60
CA MET A 342 9.60 -28.68 8.76
C MET A 342 11.13 -28.72 8.63
N TRP A 343 11.77 -27.57 8.38
CA TRP A 343 13.25 -27.46 8.33
C TRP A 343 13.91 -27.81 9.66
N ARG A 344 13.33 -27.34 10.78
CA ARG A 344 13.80 -27.64 12.14
C ARG A 344 13.66 -29.13 12.48
N LEU A 345 12.59 -29.78 12.01
CA LEU A 345 12.38 -31.22 12.17
C LEU A 345 13.35 -32.06 11.33
N GLN A 346 13.65 -31.64 10.09
CA GLN A 346 14.48 -32.39 9.15
C GLN A 346 15.99 -32.19 9.36
N PHE A 347 16.44 -30.95 9.58
CA PHE A 347 17.87 -30.60 9.67
C PHE A 347 18.32 -30.17 11.07
N GLY A 348 17.40 -29.98 12.02
CA GLY A 348 17.72 -29.63 13.41
C GLY A 348 18.13 -28.18 13.65
N LEU A 349 18.09 -27.32 12.62
CA LEU A 349 18.37 -25.89 12.69
C LEU A 349 17.06 -25.09 12.77
N GLU A 350 17.00 -24.10 13.66
CA GLU A 350 15.85 -23.24 13.85
C GLU A 350 16.12 -21.85 13.24
N ALA A 351 15.58 -21.61 12.04
CA ALA A 351 15.83 -20.39 11.26
C ALA A 351 15.18 -19.13 11.89
N ASN A 352 15.72 -17.95 11.56
CA ASN A 352 15.20 -16.65 11.94
C ASN A 352 14.04 -16.17 11.05
N GLY A 353 13.86 -16.76 9.86
CA GLY A 353 12.73 -16.45 8.99
C GLY A 353 12.70 -17.29 7.71
N VAL A 354 11.73 -16.96 6.86
CA VAL A 354 11.49 -17.61 5.58
C VAL A 354 11.32 -16.56 4.50
N LEU A 355 11.97 -16.76 3.36
CA LEU A 355 11.91 -15.95 2.16
C LEU A 355 11.32 -16.79 1.04
N SER A 356 10.67 -16.19 0.05
CA SER A 356 10.40 -16.89 -1.22
C SER A 356 10.64 -16.03 -2.44
N ILE A 357 10.95 -16.68 -3.56
CA ILE A 357 11.16 -16.06 -4.87
C ILE A 357 10.70 -17.00 -6.00
N ASP A 358 10.19 -16.44 -7.10
CA ASP A 358 9.82 -17.16 -8.33
C ASP A 358 10.77 -16.85 -9.53
N PRO A 359 10.72 -17.64 -10.62
CA PRO A 359 11.53 -17.40 -11.82
C PRO A 359 11.25 -16.11 -12.61
N VAL A 360 10.15 -15.40 -12.33
CA VAL A 360 9.80 -14.13 -12.96
C VAL A 360 10.40 -12.96 -12.17
N ALA A 361 10.38 -13.01 -10.83
CA ALA A 361 11.21 -12.13 -10.01
C ALA A 361 12.70 -12.28 -10.36
N LEU A 362 13.14 -13.52 -10.61
CA LEU A 362 14.51 -13.80 -11.05
C LEU A 362 14.85 -13.16 -12.41
N SER A 363 13.91 -13.08 -13.37
CA SER A 363 14.19 -12.39 -14.64
C SER A 363 14.45 -10.90 -14.44
N TYR A 364 13.74 -10.25 -13.50
CA TYR A 364 13.99 -8.85 -13.16
C TYR A 364 15.38 -8.64 -12.52
N LEU A 365 15.84 -9.59 -11.70
CA LEU A 365 17.20 -9.57 -11.15
C LEU A 365 18.28 -9.75 -12.24
N LEU A 366 17.97 -10.47 -13.33
CA LEU A 366 18.86 -10.68 -14.47
C LEU A 366 18.99 -9.43 -15.36
N ASP A 367 17.99 -8.54 -15.41
CA ASP A 367 18.12 -7.20 -16.02
C ASP A 367 19.09 -6.26 -15.27
N ALA A 368 19.28 -6.51 -13.97
CA ALA A 368 20.18 -5.76 -13.10
C ALA A 368 21.61 -6.36 -13.05
N THR A 369 21.74 -7.69 -13.05
CA THR A 369 23.02 -8.42 -12.96
C THR A 369 23.65 -8.74 -14.33
N GLY A 370 22.84 -8.81 -15.39
CA GLY A 370 23.24 -9.31 -16.71
C GLY A 370 23.23 -10.84 -16.80
N PRO A 371 23.52 -11.41 -17.99
CA PRO A 371 23.51 -12.85 -18.22
C PRO A 371 24.46 -13.64 -17.30
N ILE A 372 24.01 -14.83 -16.89
CA ILE A 372 24.73 -15.72 -15.98
C ILE A 372 25.00 -17.06 -16.68
N THR A 373 26.28 -17.37 -16.90
CA THR A 373 26.68 -18.68 -17.42
C THR A 373 26.60 -19.74 -16.31
N LEU A 374 25.81 -20.78 -16.54
CA LEU A 374 25.64 -21.90 -15.61
C LEU A 374 26.78 -22.92 -15.76
N ALA A 375 26.95 -23.78 -14.74
CA ALA A 375 27.96 -24.85 -14.76
C ALA A 375 27.77 -25.88 -15.90
N THR A 376 26.56 -25.96 -16.49
CA THR A 376 26.25 -26.76 -17.68
C THR A 376 26.77 -26.15 -18.99
N GLY A 377 27.10 -24.86 -18.99
CA GLY A 377 27.36 -24.07 -20.20
C GLY A 377 26.12 -23.40 -20.81
N ASP A 378 24.94 -23.57 -20.20
CA ASP A 378 23.76 -22.74 -20.50
C ASP A 378 23.99 -21.29 -20.07
N GLU A 379 23.30 -20.35 -20.71
CA GLU A 379 23.29 -18.93 -20.34
C GLU A 379 21.88 -18.56 -19.86
N LEU A 380 21.76 -18.16 -18.60
CA LEU A 380 20.54 -17.71 -17.95
C LEU A 380 20.39 -16.19 -18.15
N THR A 381 19.27 -15.76 -18.72
CA THR A 381 18.98 -14.36 -19.07
C THR A 381 17.58 -13.95 -18.63
N ALA A 382 17.28 -12.64 -18.58
CA ALA A 382 15.92 -12.16 -18.30
C ALA A 382 14.90 -12.73 -19.31
N ASP A 383 15.25 -12.77 -20.60
CA ASP A 383 14.40 -13.31 -21.67
C ASP A 383 14.09 -14.81 -21.53
N ASN A 384 14.97 -15.60 -20.89
CA ASN A 384 14.87 -17.06 -20.89
C ASN A 384 14.66 -17.71 -19.51
N ALA A 385 14.87 -17.01 -18.39
CA ALA A 385 14.81 -17.64 -17.06
C ALA A 385 13.49 -18.36 -16.80
N VAL A 386 12.38 -17.74 -17.18
CA VAL A 386 11.02 -18.28 -17.02
C VAL A 386 10.83 -19.58 -17.81
N SER A 387 11.11 -19.59 -19.12
CA SER A 387 10.95 -20.79 -19.96
C SER A 387 12.00 -21.85 -19.67
N LEU A 388 13.23 -21.46 -19.33
CA LEU A 388 14.32 -22.35 -18.94
C LEU A 388 13.97 -23.16 -17.70
N LEU A 389 13.55 -22.48 -16.64
CA LEU A 389 13.33 -23.07 -15.32
C LEU A 389 11.95 -23.76 -15.18
N LEU A 390 10.91 -23.27 -15.86
CA LEU A 390 9.54 -23.80 -15.73
C LEU A 390 9.16 -24.84 -16.79
N HIS A 391 9.88 -24.93 -17.91
CA HIS A 391 9.53 -25.83 -19.03
C HIS A 391 10.74 -26.63 -19.56
N ASP A 392 11.78 -25.94 -20.04
CA ASP A 392 12.84 -26.54 -20.85
C ASP A 392 13.67 -27.60 -20.09
N VAL A 393 13.97 -27.37 -18.81
CA VAL A 393 14.67 -28.35 -17.96
C VAL A 393 13.95 -29.71 -17.96
N TYR A 394 12.63 -29.70 -17.88
CA TYR A 394 11.78 -30.90 -17.87
C TYR A 394 11.64 -31.57 -19.24
N ALA A 395 11.96 -30.85 -20.33
CA ALA A 395 12.05 -31.39 -21.69
C ALA A 395 13.46 -31.89 -22.06
N ARG A 396 14.50 -31.46 -21.32
CA ARG A 396 15.91 -31.87 -21.53
C ARG A 396 16.32 -33.07 -20.69
N TYR A 397 15.80 -33.19 -19.47
CA TYR A 397 16.28 -34.13 -18.46
C TYR A 397 15.14 -35.02 -17.92
N ASP A 398 15.05 -36.27 -18.39
CA ASP A 398 14.09 -37.27 -17.87
C ASP A 398 14.40 -37.72 -16.42
N ASP A 399 15.66 -37.59 -15.99
CA ASP A 399 16.14 -37.99 -14.66
C ASP A 399 16.08 -36.81 -13.67
N LEU A 400 15.38 -37.02 -12.55
CA LEU A 400 15.16 -35.98 -11.54
C LEU A 400 16.47 -35.40 -11.00
N LYS A 401 17.49 -36.24 -10.78
CA LYS A 401 18.78 -35.79 -10.22
C LYS A 401 19.55 -34.89 -11.18
N GLN A 402 19.30 -35.00 -12.48
CA GLN A 402 19.84 -34.07 -13.47
C GLN A 402 19.12 -32.71 -13.43
N GLN A 403 17.80 -32.71 -13.14
CA GLN A 403 17.04 -31.48 -12.88
C GLN A 403 17.51 -30.83 -11.57
N ASP A 404 17.66 -31.59 -10.48
CA ASP A 404 18.14 -31.10 -9.18
C ASP A 404 19.53 -30.46 -9.29
N ILE A 405 20.46 -31.15 -9.98
CA ILE A 405 21.81 -30.62 -10.24
C ILE A 405 21.77 -29.35 -11.10
N PHE A 406 20.83 -29.24 -12.05
CA PHE A 406 20.63 -28.03 -12.83
C PHE A 406 20.12 -26.87 -11.96
N PHE A 407 19.08 -27.08 -11.15
CA PHE A 407 18.52 -26.05 -10.28
C PHE A 407 19.50 -25.61 -9.18
N ALA A 408 20.24 -26.55 -8.59
CA ALA A 408 21.32 -26.27 -7.64
C ALA A 408 22.43 -25.39 -8.25
N ALA A 409 22.84 -25.69 -9.50
CA ALA A 409 23.82 -24.90 -10.23
C ALA A 409 23.28 -23.52 -10.66
N ALA A 410 22.00 -23.43 -11.01
CA ALA A 410 21.33 -22.17 -11.33
C ALA A 410 21.24 -21.26 -10.10
N ALA A 411 20.74 -21.78 -8.97
CA ALA A 411 20.64 -21.05 -7.71
C ALA A 411 22.01 -20.55 -7.22
N GLY A 412 23.05 -21.41 -7.28
CA GLY A 412 24.42 -21.02 -6.95
C GLY A 412 24.97 -19.91 -7.85
N ALA A 413 24.82 -20.03 -9.18
CA ALA A 413 25.33 -19.04 -10.12
C ALA A 413 24.59 -17.68 -10.05
N VAL A 414 23.28 -17.71 -9.77
CA VAL A 414 22.47 -16.51 -9.47
C VAL A 414 22.96 -15.83 -8.19
N PHE A 415 23.13 -16.61 -7.12
CA PHE A 415 23.62 -16.11 -5.85
C PHE A 415 25.02 -15.47 -5.98
N ASP A 416 25.96 -16.16 -6.65
CA ASP A 416 27.30 -15.63 -6.93
C ASP A 416 27.27 -14.36 -7.79
N ALA A 417 26.32 -14.22 -8.73
CA ALA A 417 26.19 -13.00 -9.53
C ALA A 417 25.79 -11.79 -8.68
N VAL A 418 24.79 -11.94 -7.80
CA VAL A 418 24.40 -10.89 -6.84
C VAL A 418 25.53 -10.62 -5.85
N LYS A 419 26.11 -11.67 -5.25
CA LYS A 419 27.23 -11.60 -4.28
C LYS A 419 28.47 -10.91 -4.85
N SER A 420 28.68 -10.96 -6.17
CA SER A 420 29.85 -10.37 -6.86
C SER A 420 29.80 -8.85 -7.10
N GLY A 421 28.75 -8.14 -6.67
CA GLY A 421 28.67 -6.67 -6.77
C GLY A 421 28.58 -6.12 -8.20
N ARG A 422 28.39 -6.98 -9.20
CA ARG A 422 28.29 -6.63 -10.63
C ARG A 422 26.97 -5.94 -11.01
N ALA A 423 25.95 -6.02 -10.16
CA ALA A 423 24.65 -5.44 -10.41
C ALA A 423 24.68 -3.90 -10.43
N ASP A 424 23.82 -3.31 -11.26
CA ASP A 424 23.47 -1.89 -11.11
C ASP A 424 22.49 -1.72 -9.92
N PRO A 425 22.76 -0.87 -8.91
CA PRO A 425 21.92 -0.79 -7.71
C PRO A 425 20.53 -0.26 -8.00
N ASN A 426 20.42 0.72 -8.91
CA ASN A 426 19.14 1.33 -9.25
C ASN A 426 18.22 0.31 -9.93
N ARG A 427 18.77 -0.49 -10.86
CA ARG A 427 18.05 -1.63 -11.46
C ARG A 427 17.74 -2.72 -10.45
N LEU A 428 18.66 -3.05 -9.53
CA LEU A 428 18.44 -4.10 -8.53
C LEU A 428 17.32 -3.71 -7.55
N ILE A 429 17.31 -2.47 -7.09
CA ILE A 429 16.25 -1.91 -6.25
C ILE A 429 14.92 -1.88 -7.02
N ALA A 430 14.91 -1.42 -8.28
CA ALA A 430 13.70 -1.42 -9.10
C ALA A 430 13.16 -2.84 -9.38
N ALA A 431 14.04 -3.81 -9.60
CA ALA A 431 13.67 -5.22 -9.79
C ALA A 431 13.07 -5.84 -8.53
N LEU A 432 13.66 -5.58 -7.36
CA LEU A 432 13.15 -6.04 -6.07
C LEU A 432 11.83 -5.35 -5.69
N ALA A 433 11.72 -4.03 -5.91
CA ALA A 433 10.48 -3.29 -5.69
C ALA A 433 9.34 -3.80 -6.59
N ARG A 434 9.64 -4.07 -7.87
CA ARG A 434 8.69 -4.69 -8.80
C ARG A 434 8.28 -6.09 -8.35
N ALA A 435 9.24 -6.94 -8.02
CA ALA A 435 8.97 -8.30 -7.55
C ALA A 435 8.16 -8.33 -6.25
N GLY A 436 8.40 -7.39 -5.34
CA GLY A 436 7.62 -7.21 -4.12
C GLY A 436 6.20 -6.69 -4.40
N ALA A 437 6.03 -5.75 -5.33
CA ALA A 437 4.71 -5.25 -5.73
C ALA A 437 3.86 -6.31 -6.47
N GLU A 438 4.50 -7.17 -7.27
CA GLU A 438 3.86 -8.32 -7.91
C GLU A 438 3.70 -9.54 -6.96
N HIS A 439 4.01 -9.39 -5.66
CA HIS A 439 3.97 -10.45 -4.63
C HIS A 439 4.82 -11.70 -4.94
N ARG A 440 5.85 -11.57 -5.78
CA ARG A 440 6.77 -12.64 -6.20
C ARG A 440 7.97 -12.82 -5.28
N VAL A 441 8.27 -11.81 -4.47
CA VAL A 441 9.22 -11.90 -3.36
C VAL A 441 8.44 -11.68 -2.08
N LEU A 442 8.45 -12.68 -1.20
CA LEU A 442 7.74 -12.67 0.08
C LEU A 442 8.71 -12.95 1.23
N VAL A 443 8.42 -12.37 2.39
CA VAL A 443 9.27 -12.38 3.60
C VAL A 443 8.38 -12.62 4.82
N TRP A 444 8.78 -13.58 5.66
CA TRP A 444 8.26 -13.78 7.00
C TRP A 444 9.41 -13.91 8.00
N ASN A 445 9.28 -13.27 9.15
CA ASN A 445 10.29 -13.22 10.20
C ASN A 445 9.76 -13.88 11.48
N ALA A 446 10.63 -14.60 12.20
CA ALA A 446 10.29 -15.25 13.45
C ALA A 446 10.40 -14.31 14.67
N ASP A 447 11.01 -13.13 14.54
CA ASP A 447 10.94 -12.06 15.55
C ASP A 447 9.66 -11.23 15.34
N GLU A 448 8.80 -11.16 16.37
CA GLU A 448 7.53 -10.43 16.33
C GLU A 448 7.71 -8.91 16.07
N THR A 449 8.86 -8.34 16.43
CA THR A 449 9.16 -6.91 16.22
C THR A 449 9.57 -6.65 14.77
N GLU A 450 10.41 -7.51 14.19
CA GLU A 450 10.81 -7.41 12.79
C GLU A 450 9.63 -7.76 11.85
N GLN A 451 8.78 -8.72 12.22
CA GLN A 451 7.57 -9.06 11.48
C GLN A 451 6.54 -7.92 11.47
N ALA A 452 6.35 -7.20 12.59
CA ALA A 452 5.44 -6.05 12.65
C ALA A 452 5.84 -4.90 11.70
N VAL A 453 7.12 -4.80 11.31
CA VAL A 453 7.58 -3.83 10.29
C VAL A 453 7.26 -4.32 8.87
N LEU A 454 7.09 -5.62 8.67
CA LEU A 454 6.69 -6.24 7.39
C LEU A 454 5.18 -6.27 7.16
N ASP A 455 4.36 -6.44 8.20
CA ASP A 455 2.93 -6.84 8.08
C ASP A 455 2.07 -5.97 7.14
N ASP A 456 2.26 -4.65 7.11
CA ASP A 456 1.52 -3.73 6.22
C ASP A 456 2.07 -3.68 4.78
N THR A 457 3.11 -4.45 4.46
CA THR A 457 3.81 -4.41 3.16
C THR A 457 3.40 -5.57 2.26
N THR A 458 3.58 -5.39 0.94
CA THR A 458 3.32 -6.47 -0.02
C THR A 458 4.23 -7.70 0.17
N LEU A 459 5.38 -7.52 0.85
CA LEU A 459 6.35 -8.57 1.16
C LEU A 459 5.83 -9.55 2.24
N ALA A 460 5.02 -9.11 3.20
CA ALA A 460 4.48 -10.00 4.23
C ALA A 460 3.48 -11.05 3.68
N GLY A 461 3.01 -10.88 2.44
CA GLY A 461 2.28 -11.92 1.71
C GLY A 461 0.90 -12.29 2.25
N GLY A 462 0.38 -11.64 3.29
CA GLY A 462 -0.96 -11.88 3.85
C GLY A 462 -2.12 -11.53 2.91
N ARG A 463 -3.37 -11.78 3.35
CA ARG A 463 -4.61 -11.52 2.59
C ARG A 463 -4.84 -10.02 2.29
N PRO A 464 -5.52 -9.66 1.18
CA PRO A 464 -5.68 -8.28 0.73
C PRO A 464 -6.58 -7.45 1.67
N VAL A 465 -6.00 -6.42 2.29
CA VAL A 465 -6.70 -5.53 3.21
C VAL A 465 -7.36 -4.37 2.45
N SER A 466 -8.65 -4.14 2.70
CA SER A 466 -9.42 -3.02 2.13
C SER A 466 -9.34 -1.77 3.00
N ASP A 467 -9.53 -0.60 2.39
CA ASP A 467 -9.55 0.71 3.07
C ASP A 467 -10.86 1.47 2.78
N ASP A 468 -11.01 2.69 3.31
CA ASP A 468 -12.21 3.53 3.14
C ASP A 468 -12.47 3.96 1.69
N SER A 469 -11.46 3.91 0.82
CA SER A 469 -11.53 4.27 -0.60
C SER A 469 -11.53 3.07 -1.56
N THR A 470 -10.96 1.93 -1.17
CA THR A 470 -10.76 0.78 -2.07
C THR A 470 -11.12 -0.56 -1.41
N ASN A 471 -12.03 -1.31 -2.07
CA ASN A 471 -12.33 -2.70 -1.73
C ASN A 471 -11.39 -3.65 -2.48
N ARG A 472 -10.58 -4.43 -1.74
CA ARG A 472 -9.59 -5.37 -2.28
C ARG A 472 -10.07 -6.81 -2.16
N PHE A 473 -10.11 -7.51 -3.28
CA PHE A 473 -10.55 -8.90 -3.42
C PHE A 473 -9.36 -9.84 -3.62
N GLY A 474 -9.52 -11.13 -3.31
CA GLY A 474 -8.50 -12.15 -3.53
C GLY A 474 -8.93 -13.21 -4.54
N LEU A 475 -8.00 -13.70 -5.36
CA LEU A 475 -8.19 -14.84 -6.27
C LEU A 475 -7.02 -15.80 -6.16
N TYR A 476 -7.21 -16.95 -5.53
CA TYR A 476 -6.12 -17.89 -5.25
C TYR A 476 -6.28 -19.20 -5.99
N ILE A 477 -5.19 -19.65 -6.60
CA ILE A 477 -5.18 -20.77 -7.54
C ILE A 477 -4.22 -21.84 -7.02
N ASN A 478 -4.70 -23.10 -6.97
CA ASN A 478 -3.92 -24.25 -6.54
C ASN A 478 -4.09 -25.40 -7.55
N ASP A 479 -2.98 -26.02 -7.96
CA ASP A 479 -3.00 -27.22 -8.81
C ASP A 479 -3.32 -28.51 -8.04
N LEU A 480 -4.27 -29.28 -8.56
CA LEU A 480 -4.66 -30.61 -8.12
C LEU A 480 -4.34 -31.70 -9.19
N SER A 481 -3.60 -31.35 -10.24
CA SER A 481 -3.09 -32.28 -11.26
C SER A 481 -1.89 -33.07 -10.76
N GLY A 482 -1.03 -32.48 -9.93
CA GLY A 482 0.28 -33.04 -9.59
C GLY A 482 1.19 -33.10 -10.84
N ALA A 483 1.13 -32.05 -11.65
CA ALA A 483 1.69 -31.98 -12.99
C ALA A 483 2.17 -30.56 -13.28
N LYS A 484 3.25 -30.39 -14.03
CA LYS A 484 3.81 -29.07 -14.41
C LYS A 484 3.06 -28.43 -15.58
N MET A 485 1.74 -28.59 -15.58
CA MET A 485 0.87 -28.18 -16.68
C MET A 485 0.42 -26.72 -16.58
N ASP A 486 0.59 -26.04 -15.44
CA ASP A 486 0.20 -24.63 -15.30
C ASP A 486 1.10 -23.68 -16.10
N PHE A 487 2.21 -24.17 -16.64
CA PHE A 487 2.95 -23.48 -17.72
C PHE A 487 2.06 -23.17 -18.94
N TYR A 488 0.95 -23.89 -19.09
CA TYR A 488 -0.07 -23.68 -20.11
C TYR A 488 -1.41 -23.16 -19.56
N LEU A 489 -1.50 -22.82 -18.27
CA LEU A 489 -2.70 -22.21 -17.70
C LEU A 489 -2.70 -20.70 -17.98
N ASP A 490 -3.75 -20.22 -18.64
CA ASP A 490 -3.98 -18.81 -18.90
C ASP A 490 -5.22 -18.34 -18.15
N VAL A 491 -5.15 -17.17 -17.51
CA VAL A 491 -6.15 -16.68 -16.55
C VAL A 491 -6.40 -15.18 -16.74
N GLU A 492 -7.49 -14.85 -17.43
CA GLU A 492 -7.97 -13.47 -17.57
C GLU A 492 -8.94 -13.15 -16.41
N THR A 493 -8.96 -11.90 -15.94
CA THR A 493 -9.83 -11.47 -14.83
C THR A 493 -10.49 -10.14 -15.12
N ALA A 494 -11.73 -9.97 -14.67
CA ALA A 494 -12.41 -8.67 -14.69
C ALA A 494 -13.25 -8.48 -13.42
N ILE A 495 -13.26 -7.27 -12.84
CA ILE A 495 -14.00 -6.99 -11.60
C ILE A 495 -14.91 -5.76 -11.73
N GLY A 496 -16.10 -5.83 -11.11
CA GLY A 496 -17.13 -4.80 -11.23
C GLY A 496 -18.05 -4.69 -10.02
N GLN A 497 -18.75 -3.56 -9.92
CA GLN A 497 -19.77 -3.30 -8.91
C GLN A 497 -21.01 -2.62 -9.50
N GLN A 498 -22.19 -2.91 -8.93
CA GLN A 498 -23.45 -2.23 -9.27
C GLN A 498 -24.36 -2.03 -8.06
N THR A 499 -25.00 -0.87 -7.98
CA THR A 499 -25.95 -0.53 -6.90
C THR A 499 -27.37 -0.36 -7.44
N CYS A 500 -27.98 -1.49 -7.82
CA CYS A 500 -29.38 -1.54 -8.29
C CYS A 500 -30.43 -1.49 -7.15
N ARG A 501 -30.00 -1.62 -5.89
CA ARG A 501 -30.87 -1.87 -4.74
C ARG A 501 -31.30 -0.57 -4.03
N THR A 502 -32.52 -0.57 -3.51
CA THR A 502 -33.07 0.57 -2.73
C THR A 502 -32.41 0.77 -1.36
N ASP A 503 -31.75 -0.25 -0.81
CA ASP A 503 -30.90 -0.16 0.39
C ASP A 503 -29.49 0.36 0.09
N ARG A 504 -29.20 0.69 -1.18
CA ARG A 504 -27.91 1.18 -1.70
C ARG A 504 -26.72 0.25 -1.45
N ARG A 505 -26.95 -1.04 -1.15
CA ARG A 505 -25.89 -2.03 -1.03
C ARG A 505 -25.41 -2.45 -2.43
N PRO A 506 -24.12 -2.29 -2.78
CA PRO A 506 -23.59 -2.78 -4.06
C PRO A 506 -23.55 -4.31 -4.10
N GLN A 507 -23.84 -4.87 -5.27
CA GLN A 507 -23.38 -6.19 -5.66
C GLN A 507 -22.01 -6.04 -6.33
N TYR A 508 -21.11 -6.97 -6.05
CA TYR A 508 -19.80 -7.11 -6.70
C TYR A 508 -19.76 -8.42 -7.45
N THR A 509 -19.13 -8.42 -8.61
CA THR A 509 -18.90 -9.62 -9.42
C THR A 509 -17.44 -9.64 -9.85
N LEU A 510 -16.77 -10.78 -9.61
CA LEU A 510 -15.46 -11.11 -10.17
C LEU A 510 -15.66 -12.15 -11.26
N GLU A 511 -15.32 -11.79 -12.49
CA GLU A 511 -15.23 -12.69 -13.64
C GLU A 511 -13.79 -13.23 -13.75
N VAL A 512 -13.66 -14.54 -13.93
CA VAL A 512 -12.38 -15.23 -14.14
C VAL A 512 -12.53 -16.20 -15.30
N THR A 513 -11.81 -15.95 -16.39
CA THR A 513 -11.74 -16.87 -17.53
C THR A 513 -10.45 -17.68 -17.40
N VAL A 514 -10.59 -19.01 -17.35
CA VAL A 514 -9.46 -19.94 -17.19
C VAL A 514 -9.38 -20.84 -18.42
N SER A 515 -8.20 -20.93 -19.03
CA SER A 515 -7.95 -21.64 -20.28
C SER A 515 -6.75 -22.58 -20.18
N ASN A 516 -6.90 -23.82 -20.66
CA ASN A 516 -5.77 -24.74 -20.86
C ASN A 516 -5.21 -24.56 -22.29
N THR A 517 -4.09 -23.86 -22.42
CA THR A 517 -3.45 -23.53 -23.70
C THR A 517 -2.52 -24.63 -24.24
N ALA A 518 -2.48 -25.81 -23.61
CA ALA A 518 -1.56 -26.88 -23.97
C ALA A 518 -1.81 -27.41 -25.40
N PRO A 519 -0.79 -28.03 -26.03
CA PRO A 519 -0.97 -28.68 -27.32
C PRO A 519 -2.09 -29.74 -27.31
N ALA A 520 -2.89 -29.81 -28.36
CA ALA A 520 -3.98 -30.79 -28.48
C ALA A 520 -3.51 -32.27 -28.46
N ASP A 521 -2.20 -32.52 -28.61
CA ASP A 521 -1.55 -33.82 -28.47
C ASP A 521 -0.69 -33.96 -27.20
N ALA A 522 -0.80 -33.04 -26.23
CA ALA A 522 0.04 -32.92 -25.03
C ALA A 522 0.23 -34.23 -24.26
N ALA A 523 -0.79 -35.08 -24.22
CA ALA A 523 -0.75 -36.44 -23.66
C ALA A 523 0.35 -37.36 -24.25
N THR A 524 0.92 -36.98 -25.39
CA THR A 524 1.94 -37.73 -26.13
C THR A 524 3.10 -36.86 -26.65
N SER A 525 2.93 -35.53 -26.76
CA SER A 525 3.98 -34.60 -27.21
C SER A 525 4.77 -33.93 -26.07
N LEU A 526 4.20 -33.80 -24.87
CA LEU A 526 4.90 -33.25 -23.70
C LEU A 526 5.63 -34.36 -22.90
N PRO A 527 6.71 -34.03 -22.16
CA PRO A 527 7.38 -34.98 -21.28
C PRO A 527 6.43 -35.58 -20.24
N VAL A 528 6.60 -36.85 -19.92
CA VAL A 528 5.70 -37.56 -18.99
C VAL A 528 5.74 -37.01 -17.56
N TYR A 529 6.82 -36.30 -17.20
CA TYR A 529 6.92 -35.58 -15.93
C TYR A 529 6.17 -34.24 -15.94
N VAL A 530 6.10 -33.55 -17.08
CA VAL A 530 5.27 -32.33 -17.24
C VAL A 530 3.79 -32.69 -17.11
N THR A 531 3.35 -33.79 -17.74
CA THR A 531 1.97 -34.31 -17.63
C THR A 531 1.68 -35.10 -16.33
N GLY A 532 2.53 -34.97 -15.29
CA GLY A 532 2.29 -35.53 -13.96
C GLY A 532 2.22 -37.06 -13.86
N ARG A 533 2.59 -37.79 -14.93
CA ARG A 533 2.54 -39.26 -15.03
C ARG A 533 1.16 -39.89 -14.72
N GLY A 534 0.09 -39.09 -14.63
CA GLY A 534 -1.26 -39.50 -14.24
C GLY A 534 -1.44 -39.89 -12.76
N ILE A 535 -0.50 -39.53 -11.87
CA ILE A 535 -0.49 -40.00 -10.47
C ILE A 535 -1.73 -39.58 -9.66
N SER A 536 -2.27 -38.39 -9.94
CA SER A 536 -3.43 -37.81 -9.25
C SER A 536 -4.78 -38.26 -9.82
N GLY A 537 -4.75 -39.20 -10.79
CA GLY A 537 -5.95 -39.64 -11.53
C GLY A 537 -6.42 -38.69 -12.63
N VAL A 538 -5.72 -37.57 -12.84
CA VAL A 538 -6.01 -36.59 -13.91
C VAL A 538 -5.46 -37.10 -15.25
N PRO A 539 -6.20 -36.97 -16.37
CA PRO A 539 -5.71 -37.35 -17.69
C PRO A 539 -4.49 -36.55 -18.14
N LEU A 540 -3.55 -37.18 -18.85
CA LEU A 540 -2.32 -36.53 -19.31
C LEU A 540 -2.64 -35.35 -20.24
N GLY A 541 -2.16 -34.16 -19.91
CA GLY A 541 -2.42 -32.92 -20.65
C GLY A 541 -3.64 -32.13 -20.16
N ASN A 542 -4.50 -32.70 -19.32
CA ASN A 542 -5.53 -31.93 -18.63
C ASN A 542 -4.90 -31.14 -17.46
N ILE A 543 -5.51 -30.00 -17.13
CA ILE A 543 -5.22 -29.25 -15.90
C ILE A 543 -6.44 -29.37 -14.99
N LYS A 544 -6.21 -29.69 -13.71
CA LYS A 544 -7.23 -29.77 -12.68
C LYS A 544 -6.97 -28.70 -11.61
N THR A 545 -7.70 -27.60 -11.71
CA THR A 545 -7.48 -26.39 -10.92
C THR A 545 -8.48 -26.31 -9.77
N MET A 546 -8.00 -25.92 -8.59
CA MET A 546 -8.85 -25.34 -7.55
C MET A 546 -8.71 -23.82 -7.58
N VAL A 547 -9.84 -23.11 -7.58
CA VAL A 547 -9.90 -21.65 -7.43
C VAL A 547 -10.62 -21.32 -6.13
N ALA A 548 -10.07 -20.40 -5.34
CA ALA A 548 -10.66 -19.85 -4.13
C ALA A 548 -10.72 -18.32 -4.23
N ALA A 549 -11.91 -17.77 -4.40
CA ALA A 549 -12.15 -16.33 -4.50
C ALA A 549 -12.59 -15.76 -3.14
N TYR A 550 -11.96 -14.67 -2.73
CA TYR A 550 -12.10 -14.02 -1.43
C TYR A 550 -12.81 -12.68 -1.61
N GLY A 551 -14.01 -12.56 -1.04
CA GLY A 551 -14.67 -11.26 -0.88
C GLY A 551 -14.11 -10.48 0.30
N VAL A 552 -14.39 -9.18 0.36
CA VAL A 552 -14.03 -8.33 1.50
C VAL A 552 -14.75 -8.78 2.78
N PRO A 553 -14.15 -8.67 3.98
CA PRO A 553 -14.80 -8.99 5.24
C PRO A 553 -16.18 -8.33 5.41
N THR A 554 -17.10 -9.05 6.05
CA THR A 554 -18.54 -8.71 6.21
C THR A 554 -19.41 -8.74 4.94
N MET A 555 -18.84 -8.93 3.73
CA MET A 555 -19.66 -9.15 2.54
C MET A 555 -20.44 -10.47 2.62
N TYR A 556 -21.61 -10.51 1.99
CA TYR A 556 -22.43 -11.72 1.91
C TYR A 556 -22.11 -12.45 0.61
N ASN A 557 -21.56 -13.66 0.74
CA ASN A 557 -21.33 -14.57 -0.37
C ASN A 557 -22.66 -14.94 -1.06
N LEU A 558 -22.75 -14.77 -2.38
CA LEU A 558 -23.92 -15.15 -3.20
C LEU A 558 -23.69 -16.44 -4.01
N GLY A 559 -22.48 -17.00 -3.95
CA GLY A 559 -22.06 -18.22 -4.65
C GLY A 559 -21.21 -17.93 -5.90
N VAL A 560 -21.20 -18.91 -6.81
CA VAL A 560 -20.48 -18.84 -8.09
C VAL A 560 -21.30 -19.49 -9.21
N THR A 561 -21.23 -18.93 -10.42
CA THR A 561 -21.65 -19.60 -11.65
C THR A 561 -20.45 -20.00 -12.48
N ARG A 562 -20.55 -21.12 -13.18
CA ARG A 562 -19.59 -21.61 -14.19
C ARG A 562 -20.32 -21.70 -15.53
N ASP A 563 -19.76 -21.09 -16.56
CA ASP A 563 -20.29 -21.05 -17.94
C ASP A 563 -21.78 -20.62 -17.99
N GLY A 564 -22.18 -19.68 -17.12
CA GLY A 564 -23.54 -19.16 -17.01
C GLY A 564 -24.53 -20.03 -16.21
N VAL A 565 -24.08 -21.09 -15.54
CA VAL A 565 -24.90 -21.99 -14.71
C VAL A 565 -24.39 -22.01 -13.28
N ALA A 566 -25.27 -22.00 -12.28
CA ALA A 566 -24.88 -22.10 -10.87
C ALA A 566 -24.05 -23.37 -10.60
N ALA A 567 -22.84 -23.21 -10.05
CA ALA A 567 -21.88 -24.29 -9.86
C ALA A 567 -21.91 -24.85 -8.43
N GLU A 568 -21.56 -26.12 -8.28
CA GLU A 568 -21.25 -26.71 -6.98
C GLU A 568 -19.92 -26.13 -6.46
N HIS A 569 -19.93 -25.66 -5.22
CA HIS A 569 -18.84 -24.92 -4.59
C HIS A 569 -18.82 -25.14 -3.08
N VAL A 570 -17.68 -24.89 -2.45
CA VAL A 570 -17.50 -24.86 -1.00
C VAL A 570 -17.54 -23.39 -0.56
N PRO A 571 -18.62 -22.94 0.11
CA PRO A 571 -18.62 -21.67 0.81
C PRO A 571 -17.92 -21.84 2.15
N ALA A 572 -16.95 -20.97 2.45
CA ALA A 572 -16.18 -20.98 3.68
C ALA A 572 -15.95 -19.55 4.21
N THR A 573 -15.33 -19.45 5.39
CA THR A 573 -14.63 -18.24 5.81
C THR A 573 -13.12 -18.54 5.76
N ASP A 574 -12.28 -17.53 5.66
CA ASP A 574 -10.89 -17.63 6.12
C ASP A 574 -10.56 -16.38 6.95
N ALA A 575 -10.29 -16.58 8.24
CA ALA A 575 -10.24 -15.58 9.30
C ALA A 575 -11.49 -14.68 9.41
N SER A 576 -11.68 -13.74 8.48
CA SER A 576 -12.83 -12.83 8.37
C SER A 576 -13.34 -12.64 6.94
N TYR A 577 -12.66 -13.23 5.95
CA TYR A 577 -12.97 -13.10 4.52
C TYR A 577 -14.00 -14.17 4.10
N PRO A 578 -15.12 -13.80 3.45
CA PRO A 578 -16.05 -14.76 2.86
C PRO A 578 -15.43 -15.40 1.59
N VAL A 579 -15.16 -16.70 1.64
CA VAL A 579 -14.52 -17.46 0.56
C VAL A 579 -15.54 -18.28 -0.22
N THR A 580 -15.41 -18.27 -1.55
CA THR A 580 -16.05 -19.23 -2.46
C THR A 580 -14.95 -20.03 -3.15
N SER A 581 -14.93 -21.35 -2.98
CA SER A 581 -13.99 -22.20 -3.73
C SER A 581 -14.67 -23.32 -4.51
N LEU A 582 -14.07 -23.70 -5.63
CA LEU A 582 -14.50 -24.83 -6.45
C LEU A 582 -13.31 -25.48 -7.15
N VAL A 583 -13.51 -26.72 -7.61
CA VAL A 583 -12.54 -27.51 -8.38
C VAL A 583 -13.13 -27.81 -9.75
N PHE A 584 -12.32 -27.67 -10.80
CA PHE A 584 -12.68 -28.05 -12.15
C PHE A 584 -11.48 -28.70 -12.87
N GLU A 585 -11.74 -29.21 -14.06
CA GLU A 585 -10.74 -29.80 -14.96
C GLU A 585 -10.98 -29.26 -16.37
N LEU A 586 -9.90 -29.04 -17.12
CA LEU A 586 -9.89 -28.56 -18.52
C LEU A 586 -8.92 -29.41 -19.35
N ALA A 587 -9.40 -29.97 -20.47
CA ALA A 587 -8.55 -30.61 -21.46
C ALA A 587 -7.82 -29.57 -22.34
N PRO A 588 -6.75 -29.95 -23.10
CA PRO A 588 -6.05 -29.03 -23.99
C PRO A 588 -6.97 -28.32 -24.99
N GLY A 589 -6.97 -26.98 -24.95
CA GLY A 589 -7.84 -26.13 -25.75
C GLY A 589 -9.25 -25.89 -25.18
N GLU A 590 -9.55 -26.35 -23.97
CA GLU A 590 -10.77 -25.99 -23.25
C GLU A 590 -10.57 -24.76 -22.36
N SER A 591 -11.63 -23.95 -22.26
CA SER A 591 -11.73 -22.77 -21.40
C SER A 591 -13.03 -22.80 -20.61
N THR A 592 -13.09 -22.08 -19.49
CA THR A 592 -14.31 -21.90 -18.69
C THR A 592 -14.36 -20.51 -18.05
N VAL A 593 -15.57 -19.98 -17.88
CA VAL A 593 -15.80 -18.66 -17.27
C VAL A 593 -16.48 -18.84 -15.92
N LEU A 594 -15.90 -18.23 -14.89
CA LEU A 594 -16.41 -18.23 -13.51
C LEU A 594 -16.88 -16.83 -13.15
N LEU A 595 -18.10 -16.71 -12.60
CA LEU A 595 -18.61 -15.47 -12.00
C LEU A 595 -18.81 -15.70 -10.50
N PHE A 596 -17.99 -15.05 -9.68
CA PHE A 596 -18.13 -15.04 -8.22
C PHE A 596 -18.87 -13.77 -7.79
N ASP A 597 -19.96 -13.92 -7.02
CA ASP A 597 -20.84 -12.81 -6.65
C ASP A 597 -20.87 -12.57 -5.13
N TRP A 598 -20.82 -11.30 -4.72
CA TRP A 598 -21.00 -10.87 -3.32
C TRP A 598 -21.94 -9.67 -3.20
N LEU A 599 -22.60 -9.55 -2.05
CA LEU A 599 -23.38 -8.36 -1.68
C LEU A 599 -22.69 -7.60 -0.53
N GLY A 600 -22.23 -6.38 -0.81
CA GLY A 600 -21.59 -5.48 0.15
C GLY A 600 -22.44 -5.25 1.40
N ALA A 601 -21.83 -5.13 2.58
CA ALA A 601 -22.55 -4.96 3.84
C ALA A 601 -23.26 -3.60 3.95
N ALA A 602 -22.62 -2.54 3.46
CA ALA A 602 -23.06 -1.15 3.49
C ALA A 602 -22.94 -0.50 2.09
N PRO A 603 -23.46 0.73 1.89
CA PRO A 603 -23.24 1.49 0.66
C PRO A 603 -21.76 1.86 0.51
N PHE A 604 -21.22 1.65 -0.70
CA PHE A 604 -19.85 1.99 -1.09
C PHE A 604 -19.86 2.45 -2.56
N THR A 605 -18.94 3.34 -2.92
CA THR A 605 -18.77 3.89 -4.28
C THR A 605 -17.31 4.25 -4.58
N GLY A 606 -16.36 3.59 -3.92
CA GLY A 606 -14.92 3.74 -4.18
C GLY A 606 -14.42 2.72 -5.21
N ASP A 607 -13.10 2.56 -5.29
CA ASP A 607 -12.44 1.72 -6.28
C ASP A 607 -12.39 0.24 -5.88
N LEU A 608 -12.02 -0.61 -6.84
CA LEU A 608 -11.92 -2.06 -6.68
C LEU A 608 -10.52 -2.51 -7.14
N GLU A 609 -9.87 -3.34 -6.33
CA GLU A 609 -8.61 -3.99 -6.70
C GLU A 609 -8.74 -5.51 -6.53
N LEU A 610 -8.03 -6.27 -7.37
CA LEU A 610 -7.91 -7.71 -7.27
C LEU A 610 -6.45 -8.08 -7.01
N ARG A 611 -6.20 -8.88 -5.97
CA ARG A 611 -4.93 -9.58 -5.80
C ARG A 611 -5.09 -11.05 -6.18
N SER A 612 -4.34 -11.50 -7.17
CA SER A 612 -4.30 -12.90 -7.59
C SER A 612 -3.08 -13.63 -7.03
N THR A 613 -3.06 -14.95 -7.15
CA THR A 613 -1.82 -15.75 -7.15
C THR A 613 -0.85 -15.20 -8.22
N PRO A 614 0.45 -15.03 -7.93
CA PRO A 614 1.44 -14.66 -8.95
C PRO A 614 1.52 -15.72 -10.06
N LEU A 615 1.20 -15.33 -11.30
CA LEU A 615 1.22 -16.22 -12.47
C LEU A 615 2.46 -15.98 -13.34
N ILE A 616 2.67 -16.87 -14.32
CA ILE A 616 3.73 -16.75 -15.33
C ILE A 616 3.44 -15.56 -16.25
N THR A 617 2.22 -15.49 -16.77
CA THR A 617 1.67 -14.33 -17.49
C THR A 617 0.75 -13.59 -16.53
N LEU A 618 1.03 -12.30 -16.28
CA LEU A 618 0.09 -11.41 -15.60
C LEU A 618 -0.68 -10.61 -16.65
N HIS A 619 -2.00 -10.76 -16.65
CA HIS A 619 -2.92 -9.87 -17.34
C HIS A 619 -3.40 -8.78 -16.36
N GLU A 620 -3.61 -7.55 -16.84
CA GLU A 620 -4.27 -6.51 -16.04
C GLU A 620 -5.73 -6.91 -15.79
N THR A 621 -6.23 -6.78 -14.56
CA THR A 621 -7.66 -7.05 -14.27
C THR A 621 -8.52 -5.99 -14.94
N GLU A 622 -9.36 -6.42 -15.90
CA GLU A 622 -10.26 -5.52 -16.61
C GLU A 622 -11.41 -5.02 -15.72
N LYS A 623 -12.08 -3.95 -16.17
CA LYS A 623 -13.30 -3.45 -15.52
C LYS A 623 -14.53 -4.15 -16.08
N LEU A 624 -15.23 -4.90 -15.23
CA LEU A 624 -16.51 -5.54 -15.59
C LEU A 624 -17.66 -4.52 -15.48
N ASP A 625 -18.28 -4.18 -16.62
CA ASP A 625 -19.46 -3.30 -16.67
C ASP A 625 -20.75 -4.06 -16.35
N LEU A 626 -21.28 -3.84 -15.13
CA LEU A 626 -22.51 -4.45 -14.63
C LEU A 626 -23.73 -3.54 -14.83
N SER A 627 -24.90 -4.12 -15.14
CA SER A 627 -26.13 -3.38 -15.48
C SER A 627 -27.39 -3.81 -14.73
N CYS A 628 -28.17 -2.81 -14.30
CA CYS A 628 -29.53 -2.94 -13.78
C CYS A 628 -30.60 -2.92 -14.90
#